data_AF-A0A7Y6X6T3-F1
#
_entry.id   AF-A0A7Y6X6T3-F1
#
_cell.length_a   1.000
_cell.length_b   1.000
_cell.length_c   1.000
_cell.angle_alpha   90.00
_cell.angle_beta   90.00
_cell.angle_gamma   90.00
#
_symmetry.space_group_name_H-M   'P 1'
#
loop_
_entity.id
_entity.type
_entity.pdbx_description
1 polymer ?
#
loop_
_entity_poly.entity_id
_entity_poly.type
_entity_poly.pdbx_seq_one_letter_code
_entity_poly.pdbx_strand_id
1 'polypeptide(L)'
;MRGEASRSLANPTLIVSVPLTPSWVPLESPVSRRALFLPLCALLACAHTQPTSPPQTPASVVISPEATAAMTRAWMAQNDGDAAKGHAELRQVWDAGHQFEEVARGAADMAAASGDTVMAMTWLERALDKGLSNPGGLLHAEALAPLRTLPGYDALVVRARKNALEARRTWGVGAGLERSSPKEAGLSEPALEDLLKAAEKSGSAGLVLLRHGKLVGEWYFGGETHRIEAMSATKGMVALAIGLLIDEGKIPSVDTPVSAFFPEWKDGLKGKVTLKHLLNHTSGLASKRTAFDIYESKDFVRYALDSEVVDEPGSKHAYNNKATNLIAGIVERASGEKMDVYLARKLFTPLGIRDFRWDKDPSGNPVGMAGLQLHPVDFAKVGQMLLQGGTWQGKRILSASYIQALGGAPSQPHTPTAGLLWWLIYEEGMSVTLGTDALEQARRNGFPEAPLARLREIADRPIPQGAFFATFVEKLGDASLLTAFMEKSAPHNFKQHVEGPPSGFAAIGQGGQRVLVLPKYDLVAVRMSDSDGRVPEDVLEFSEFTGKVLGLVRPAPAAPTAR
;
A
#
# COMPACT_ATOMS: atom_id res chain seq x y z
N MET A 1 -0.77 -42.05 -39.96
CA MET A 1 -0.31 -41.79 -41.34
C MET A 1 -0.46 -40.31 -41.65
N ARG A 2 0.68 -39.62 -41.83
CA ARG A 2 1.01 -38.52 -42.79
C ARG A 2 0.04 -37.32 -42.93
N GLY A 3 0.46 -36.05 -42.98
CA GLY A 3 1.76 -35.36 -43.09
C GLY A 3 1.55 -33.83 -42.89
N GLU A 4 2.54 -33.09 -42.35
CA GLU A 4 3.45 -32.16 -43.06
C GLU A 4 2.78 -30.85 -43.54
N ALA A 5 3.08 -29.65 -43.04
CA ALA A 5 4.31 -28.82 -43.05
C ALA A 5 4.48 -27.92 -44.30
N SER A 6 4.53 -26.59 -44.10
CA SER A 6 5.35 -25.55 -44.81
C SER A 6 4.95 -24.15 -44.26
N ARG A 7 5.83 -23.27 -43.73
CA ARG A 7 6.89 -22.42 -44.34
C ARG A 7 6.31 -21.47 -45.42
N SER A 8 6.55 -20.15 -45.52
CA SER A 8 7.69 -19.30 -45.09
C SER A 8 7.45 -17.79 -45.35
N LEU A 9 8.28 -16.94 -44.69
CA LEU A 9 8.95 -15.68 -45.13
C LEU A 9 8.15 -14.39 -45.46
N ALA A 10 8.49 -13.28 -44.79
CA ALA A 10 9.52 -12.33 -45.28
C ALA A 10 9.70 -11.09 -44.35
N ASN A 11 10.96 -10.84 -43.96
CA ASN A 11 11.49 -9.54 -43.49
C ASN A 11 11.61 -8.54 -44.66
N PRO A 12 11.86 -7.26 -44.37
CA PRO A 12 13.17 -6.75 -44.79
C PRO A 12 13.90 -5.93 -43.73
N THR A 13 15.18 -6.26 -43.59
CA THR A 13 16.23 -5.49 -42.91
C THR A 13 16.69 -4.34 -43.80
N LEU A 14 16.98 -3.18 -43.22
CA LEU A 14 17.86 -2.19 -43.85
C LEU A 14 18.91 -1.74 -42.82
N ILE A 15 20.15 -2.10 -43.11
CA ILE A 15 21.38 -1.76 -42.39
C ILE A 15 21.93 -0.49 -43.01
N VAL A 16 22.22 0.56 -42.22
CA VAL A 16 23.29 1.52 -42.54
C VAL A 16 24.05 1.91 -41.26
N SER A 17 25.31 1.46 -41.28
CA SER A 17 26.55 1.86 -40.63
C SER A 17 26.64 3.18 -39.84
N VAL A 18 27.34 3.07 -38.71
CA VAL A 18 27.92 4.11 -37.84
C VAL A 18 29.06 4.86 -38.55
N PRO A 19 29.33 6.13 -38.17
CA PRO A 19 30.69 6.48 -37.79
C PRO A 19 30.77 7.19 -36.42
N LEU A 20 31.79 6.80 -35.66
CA LEU A 20 32.32 7.47 -34.48
C LEU A 20 33.02 8.78 -34.88
N THR A 21 32.78 9.88 -34.16
CA THR A 21 33.79 10.71 -33.48
C THR A 21 33.16 11.96 -32.83
N PRO A 22 33.80 12.51 -31.77
CA PRO A 22 33.18 13.45 -30.84
C PRO A 22 33.47 14.92 -31.22
N SER A 23 32.50 15.81 -30.99
CA SER A 23 32.76 17.26 -30.98
C SER A 23 32.29 17.85 -29.65
N TRP A 24 33.28 18.13 -28.81
CA TRP A 24 33.22 19.02 -27.67
C TRP A 24 33.29 20.48 -28.16
N VAL A 25 32.37 21.34 -27.72
CA VAL A 25 32.66 22.77 -27.42
C VAL A 25 31.81 23.18 -26.20
N PRO A 26 32.40 23.89 -25.21
CA PRO A 26 31.84 24.05 -23.87
C PRO A 26 31.01 25.33 -23.73
N LEU A 27 30.10 25.34 -22.76
CA LEU A 27 29.55 26.56 -22.20
C LEU A 27 29.85 26.59 -20.70
N GLU A 28 30.99 27.21 -20.38
CA GLU A 28 31.25 27.80 -19.08
C GLU A 28 30.37 29.05 -18.92
N SER A 29 29.55 29.11 -17.88
CA SER A 29 29.64 30.18 -16.88
C SER A 29 28.75 29.88 -15.65
N PRO A 30 29.12 30.39 -14.46
CA PRO A 30 28.64 29.93 -13.16
C PRO A 30 27.46 30.76 -12.66
N VAL A 31 26.91 30.36 -11.49
CA VAL A 31 25.79 30.97 -10.72
C VAL A 31 24.48 30.20 -10.96
N SER A 32 24.23 29.10 -10.25
CA SER A 32 23.64 29.18 -8.90
C SER A 32 23.96 27.93 -8.05
N ARG A 33 25.19 27.83 -7.55
CA ARG A 33 25.50 27.00 -6.37
C ARG A 33 24.91 27.69 -5.13
N ARG A 34 23.63 27.47 -4.80
CA ARG A 34 23.02 27.77 -3.48
C ARG A 34 21.57 27.27 -3.43
N ALA A 35 21.39 25.96 -3.35
CA ALA A 35 20.16 25.32 -2.83
C ALA A 35 20.37 23.81 -2.72
N LEU A 36 21.24 23.38 -1.79
CA LEU A 36 21.42 21.97 -1.37
C LEU A 36 22.35 21.98 -0.15
N PHE A 37 21.90 22.58 0.94
CA PHE A 37 22.60 22.57 2.23
C PHE A 37 21.55 22.32 3.33
N LEU A 38 21.95 21.60 4.38
CA LEU A 38 21.18 21.10 5.53
C LEU A 38 20.48 19.75 5.29
N PRO A 39 21.18 18.61 5.56
CA PRO A 39 20.80 17.85 6.76
C PRO A 39 21.95 17.32 7.63
N LEU A 40 23.18 17.15 7.11
CA LEU A 40 24.28 16.57 7.92
C LEU A 40 24.93 17.56 8.89
N CYS A 41 24.96 18.86 8.54
CA CYS A 41 25.42 19.92 9.45
C CYS A 41 24.57 20.02 10.73
N ALA A 42 23.29 19.61 10.70
CA ALA A 42 22.41 19.62 11.87
C ALA A 42 22.75 18.51 12.88
N LEU A 43 23.30 17.38 12.42
CA LEU A 43 23.75 16.29 13.30
C LEU A 43 25.14 16.59 13.92
N LEU A 44 26.05 17.19 13.15
CA LEU A 44 27.40 17.56 13.63
C LEU A 44 27.39 18.81 14.54
N ALA A 45 26.46 19.76 14.33
CA ALA A 45 26.30 20.94 15.17
C ALA A 45 25.76 20.61 16.58
N CYS A 46 24.95 19.55 16.73
CA CYS A 46 24.45 19.08 18.03
C CYS A 46 25.51 18.34 18.86
N ALA A 47 26.56 17.79 18.22
CA ALA A 47 27.61 17.03 18.90
C ALA A 47 28.67 17.90 19.61
N HIS A 48 28.71 19.21 19.34
CA HIS A 48 29.71 20.14 19.89
C HIS A 48 29.25 20.89 21.15
N THR A 49 28.03 20.65 21.64
CA THR A 49 27.51 21.24 22.88
C THR A 49 27.57 20.23 24.02
N GLN A 50 28.37 20.51 25.07
CA GLN A 50 28.37 19.70 26.29
C GLN A 50 26.98 19.72 26.96
N PRO A 51 26.47 18.59 27.49
CA PRO A 51 25.09 18.50 27.96
C PRO A 51 24.99 18.92 29.44
N THR A 52 24.18 19.93 29.73
CA THR A 52 23.77 20.28 31.11
C THR A 52 22.45 19.62 31.53
N SER A 53 21.94 18.64 30.78
CA SER A 53 20.67 17.95 31.08
C SER A 53 20.70 16.48 30.60
N PRO A 54 19.99 15.56 31.27
CA PRO A 54 19.94 14.14 30.86
C PRO A 54 19.27 13.99 29.48
N PRO A 55 19.62 12.96 28.71
CA PRO A 55 19.42 12.94 27.26
C PRO A 55 17.95 12.79 26.90
N GLN A 56 17.41 13.79 26.20
CA GLN A 56 16.19 13.64 25.42
C GLN A 56 16.52 12.78 24.19
N THR A 57 15.70 11.76 23.94
CA THR A 57 15.78 10.91 22.75
C THR A 57 15.63 11.78 21.48
N PRO A 58 16.65 11.89 20.61
CA PRO A 58 16.54 12.74 19.42
C PRO A 58 15.60 12.12 18.40
N ALA A 59 14.82 12.97 17.72
CA ALA A 59 13.94 12.60 16.64
C ALA A 59 14.71 11.89 15.51
N SER A 60 14.23 10.71 15.11
CA SER A 60 14.77 9.94 13.99
C SER A 60 14.49 10.65 12.66
N VAL A 61 15.44 11.46 12.20
CA VAL A 61 15.53 11.91 10.81
C VAL A 61 15.83 10.67 9.98
N VAL A 62 14.95 10.32 9.06
CA VAL A 62 15.24 9.24 8.13
C VAL A 62 15.31 9.79 6.72
N ILE A 63 16.33 9.32 6.02
CA ILE A 63 16.90 9.86 4.81
C ILE A 63 16.75 8.75 3.78
N SER A 64 16.06 9.02 2.67
CA SER A 64 15.90 8.03 1.60
C SER A 64 17.24 7.52 1.06
N PRO A 65 17.36 6.32 0.48
CA PRO A 65 18.61 5.85 -0.13
C PRO A 65 19.17 6.82 -1.19
N GLU A 66 18.32 7.54 -1.91
CA GLU A 66 18.71 8.57 -2.87
C GLU A 66 19.07 9.90 -2.20
N ALA A 67 18.41 10.27 -1.10
CA ALA A 67 18.82 11.40 -0.26
C ALA A 67 20.11 11.08 0.49
N THR A 68 20.34 9.83 0.89
CA THR A 68 21.57 9.33 1.49
C THR A 68 22.65 9.36 0.41
N ALA A 69 22.39 8.88 -0.80
CA ALA A 69 23.35 8.98 -1.90
C ALA A 69 23.62 10.44 -2.33
N ALA A 70 22.61 11.31 -2.32
CA ALA A 70 22.75 12.73 -2.64
C ALA A 70 23.43 13.52 -1.51
N MET A 71 23.17 13.16 -0.25
CA MET A 71 23.85 13.68 0.94
C MET A 71 25.28 13.20 0.98
N THR A 72 25.56 11.93 0.70
CA THR A 72 26.90 11.37 0.56
C THR A 72 27.64 12.09 -0.57
N ARG A 73 27.01 12.32 -1.73
CA ARG A 73 27.61 13.12 -2.82
C ARG A 73 27.84 14.60 -2.44
N ALA A 74 26.86 15.26 -1.82
CA ALA A 74 26.94 16.67 -1.41
C ALA A 74 27.92 16.89 -0.25
N TRP A 75 28.06 15.92 0.64
CA TRP A 75 28.99 15.94 1.75
C TRP A 75 30.40 15.54 1.32
N MET A 76 30.57 14.59 0.39
CA MET A 76 31.86 14.33 -0.26
C MET A 76 32.34 15.59 -0.97
N ALA A 77 31.42 16.34 -1.60
CA ALA A 77 31.73 17.65 -2.18
C ALA A 77 32.05 18.76 -1.13
N GLN A 78 31.57 18.65 0.12
CA GLN A 78 31.89 19.58 1.22
C GLN A 78 33.21 19.24 1.94
N ASN A 79 33.66 17.99 1.87
CA ASN A 79 34.90 17.53 2.49
C ASN A 79 36.01 17.29 1.46
N ASP A 80 35.97 17.99 0.32
CA ASP A 80 36.98 17.88 -0.76
C ASP A 80 37.23 16.44 -1.27
N GLY A 81 36.23 15.56 -1.13
CA GLY A 81 36.34 14.13 -1.46
C GLY A 81 37.14 13.31 -0.44
N ASP A 82 37.49 13.89 0.72
CA ASP A 82 38.24 13.21 1.79
C ASP A 82 37.32 12.29 2.61
N ALA A 83 37.15 11.08 2.11
CA ALA A 83 36.43 10.02 2.78
C ALA A 83 37.02 9.67 4.17
N ALA A 84 38.32 9.89 4.40
CA ALA A 84 38.98 9.55 5.65
C ALA A 84 38.60 10.51 6.78
N LYS A 85 38.62 11.82 6.52
CA LYS A 85 38.08 12.84 7.45
C LYS A 85 36.62 12.54 7.79
N GLY A 86 35.89 12.18 6.77
CA GLY A 86 34.50 11.83 6.86
C GLY A 86 34.16 10.62 7.74
N HIS A 87 34.95 9.56 7.59
CA HIS A 87 34.87 8.38 8.45
C HIS A 87 35.22 8.68 9.90
N ALA A 88 36.15 9.58 10.16
CA ALA A 88 36.53 9.99 11.50
C ALA A 88 35.35 10.67 12.23
N GLU A 89 34.61 11.55 11.54
CA GLU A 89 33.42 12.22 12.09
C GLU A 89 32.28 11.24 12.41
N LEU A 90 31.95 10.32 11.49
CA LEU A 90 30.91 9.31 11.74
C LEU A 90 31.32 8.34 12.84
N ARG A 91 32.61 8.03 12.96
CA ARG A 91 33.15 7.22 14.07
C ARG A 91 33.02 7.94 15.39
N GLN A 92 33.31 9.24 15.45
CA GLN A 92 33.13 10.03 16.66
C GLN A 92 31.66 10.07 17.11
N VAL A 93 30.72 10.21 16.16
CA VAL A 93 29.26 10.16 16.45
C VAL A 93 28.85 8.78 16.96
N TRP A 94 29.34 7.71 16.33
CA TRP A 94 29.08 6.33 16.75
C TRP A 94 29.62 6.02 18.15
N ASP A 95 30.84 6.46 18.43
CA ASP A 95 31.53 6.24 19.70
C ASP A 95 30.93 7.12 20.82
N ALA A 96 30.29 8.24 20.48
CA ALA A 96 29.48 9.05 21.40
C ALA A 96 28.11 8.44 21.76
N GLY A 97 27.80 7.22 21.28
CA GLY A 97 26.60 6.47 21.64
C GLY A 97 25.43 6.59 20.65
N HIS A 98 25.58 7.34 19.57
CA HIS A 98 24.58 7.48 18.51
C HIS A 98 24.66 6.34 17.48
N GLN A 99 24.50 5.12 17.97
CA GLN A 99 24.65 3.87 17.21
C GLN A 99 23.37 3.56 16.42
N PHE A 100 23.09 4.34 15.39
CA PHE A 100 21.89 4.20 14.54
C PHE A 100 22.20 3.53 13.20
N GLU A 101 21.19 2.89 12.58
CA GLU A 101 21.31 2.24 11.27
C GLU A 101 21.78 3.24 10.21
N GLU A 102 21.26 4.46 10.24
CA GLU A 102 21.55 5.53 9.29
C GLU A 102 23.01 5.99 9.36
N VAL A 103 23.61 6.00 10.56
CA VAL A 103 25.02 6.36 10.77
C VAL A 103 25.93 5.29 10.20
N ALA A 104 25.66 4.02 10.51
CA ALA A 104 26.47 2.91 10.01
C ALA A 104 26.28 2.68 8.51
N ARG A 105 25.05 2.78 8.00
CA ARG A 105 24.74 2.64 6.57
C ARG A 105 25.37 3.77 5.76
N GLY A 106 25.23 5.02 6.22
CA GLY A 106 25.87 6.17 5.58
C GLY A 106 27.39 6.04 5.51
N ALA A 107 28.01 5.56 6.59
CA ALA A 107 29.45 5.28 6.60
C ALA A 107 29.84 4.14 5.64
N ALA A 108 29.07 3.06 5.60
CA ALA A 108 29.34 1.93 4.70
C ALA A 108 29.22 2.31 3.22
N ASP A 109 28.15 3.03 2.85
CA ASP A 109 27.92 3.48 1.48
C ASP A 109 29.03 4.43 1.01
N MET A 110 29.51 5.28 1.91
CA MET A 110 30.60 6.22 1.65
C MET A 110 31.95 5.53 1.43
N ALA A 111 32.30 4.58 2.30
CA ALA A 111 33.49 3.76 2.12
C ALA A 111 33.45 2.98 0.79
N ALA A 112 32.30 2.40 0.46
CA ALA A 112 32.12 1.66 -0.77
C ALA A 112 32.25 2.57 -2.00
N ALA A 113 31.68 3.78 -1.94
CA ALA A 113 31.78 4.78 -3.00
C ALA A 113 33.21 5.32 -3.21
N SER A 114 34.02 5.38 -2.15
CA SER A 114 35.44 5.78 -2.24
C SER A 114 36.38 4.61 -2.60
N GLY A 115 35.85 3.42 -2.82
CA GLY A 115 36.63 2.21 -3.12
C GLY A 115 37.29 1.56 -1.89
N ASP A 116 37.05 2.07 -0.68
CA ASP A 116 37.52 1.47 0.57
C ASP A 116 36.55 0.37 1.01
N THR A 117 36.61 -0.74 0.28
CA THR A 117 35.72 -1.86 0.50
C THR A 117 35.90 -2.52 1.87
N VAL A 118 37.09 -2.44 2.47
CA VAL A 118 37.40 -2.96 3.81
C VAL A 118 36.69 -2.14 4.87
N MET A 119 36.77 -0.81 4.78
CA MET A 119 36.06 0.07 5.70
C MET A 119 34.55 -0.07 5.55
N ALA A 120 34.06 -0.27 4.33
CA ALA A 120 32.63 -0.48 4.08
C ALA A 120 32.13 -1.75 4.77
N MET A 121 32.84 -2.86 4.59
CA MET A 121 32.55 -4.13 5.28
C MET A 121 32.60 -3.98 6.80
N THR A 122 33.59 -3.24 7.31
CA THR A 122 33.74 -2.96 8.76
C THR A 122 32.53 -2.22 9.32
N TRP A 123 31.97 -1.24 8.59
CA TRP A 123 30.77 -0.52 9.03
C TRP A 123 29.52 -1.37 8.97
N LEU A 124 29.37 -2.22 7.95
CA LEU A 124 28.27 -3.19 7.88
C LEU A 124 28.33 -4.21 9.02
N GLU A 125 29.53 -4.69 9.36
CA GLU A 125 29.75 -5.56 10.51
C GLU A 125 29.38 -4.88 11.82
N ARG A 126 29.85 -3.65 12.05
CA ARG A 126 29.51 -2.84 13.23
C ARG A 126 28.01 -2.61 13.36
N ALA A 127 27.31 -2.34 12.26
CA ALA A 127 25.86 -2.22 12.25
C ALA A 127 25.23 -3.54 12.72
N LEU A 128 25.64 -4.65 12.09
CA LEU A 128 25.09 -5.97 12.37
C LEU A 128 25.38 -6.43 13.80
N ASP A 129 26.51 -6.06 14.42
CA ASP A 129 26.82 -6.34 15.83
C ASP A 129 25.82 -5.66 16.78
N LYS A 130 25.19 -4.57 16.35
CA LYS A 130 24.14 -3.86 17.09
C LYS A 130 22.73 -4.30 16.71
N GLY A 131 22.60 -5.32 15.86
CA GLY A 131 21.30 -5.75 15.32
C GLY A 131 20.73 -4.78 14.28
N LEU A 132 21.55 -3.85 13.78
CA LEU A 132 21.18 -2.82 12.82
C LEU A 132 21.66 -3.31 11.45
N SER A 133 20.72 -3.72 10.58
CA SER A 133 20.86 -3.82 9.12
C SER A 133 19.84 -4.80 8.58
N ASN A 134 18.93 -4.30 7.74
CA ASN A 134 17.96 -5.14 7.06
C ASN A 134 18.62 -5.86 5.85
N PRO A 135 18.42 -7.18 5.67
CA PRO A 135 18.82 -7.92 4.47
C PRO A 135 18.50 -7.23 3.15
N GLY A 136 17.35 -6.53 3.05
CA GLY A 136 16.96 -5.81 1.84
C GLY A 136 17.94 -4.70 1.45
N GLY A 137 18.47 -3.95 2.43
CA GLY A 137 19.47 -2.91 2.18
C GLY A 137 20.79 -3.50 1.65
N LEU A 138 21.25 -4.61 2.22
CA LEU A 138 22.47 -5.29 1.78
C LEU A 138 22.34 -5.93 0.37
N LEU A 139 21.15 -6.41 0.03
CA LEU A 139 20.93 -7.10 -1.25
C LEU A 139 20.68 -6.12 -2.41
N HIS A 140 20.16 -4.92 -2.12
CA HIS A 140 19.61 -4.06 -3.15
C HIS A 140 20.24 -2.65 -3.22
N ALA A 141 20.95 -2.18 -2.18
CA ALA A 141 21.59 -0.86 -2.24
C ALA A 141 22.70 -0.80 -3.32
N GLU A 142 22.57 0.14 -4.25
CA GLU A 142 23.50 0.30 -5.38
C GLU A 142 24.94 0.60 -4.93
N ALA A 143 25.10 1.45 -3.91
CA ALA A 143 26.41 1.79 -3.34
C ALA A 143 27.19 0.57 -2.82
N LEU A 144 26.50 -0.51 -2.43
CA LEU A 144 27.11 -1.72 -1.91
C LEU A 144 27.32 -2.79 -2.98
N ALA A 145 26.94 -2.53 -4.24
CA ALA A 145 27.15 -3.47 -5.35
C ALA A 145 28.61 -3.95 -5.48
N PRO A 146 29.64 -3.08 -5.31
CA PRO A 146 31.05 -3.52 -5.36
C PRO A 146 31.43 -4.50 -4.25
N LEU A 147 30.70 -4.53 -3.14
CA LEU A 147 31.01 -5.39 -1.99
C LEU A 147 30.45 -6.81 -2.14
N ARG A 148 29.42 -6.99 -2.99
CA ARG A 148 28.67 -8.26 -3.08
C ARG A 148 29.51 -9.44 -3.59
N THR A 149 30.59 -9.15 -4.30
CA THR A 149 31.52 -10.16 -4.80
C THR A 149 32.68 -10.43 -3.83
N LEU A 150 32.78 -9.69 -2.72
CA LEU A 150 33.87 -9.84 -1.78
C LEU A 150 33.67 -11.06 -0.88
N PRO A 151 34.76 -11.77 -0.53
CA PRO A 151 34.72 -12.82 0.48
C PRO A 151 34.13 -12.29 1.78
N GLY A 152 33.15 -13.02 2.32
CA GLY A 152 32.48 -12.67 3.59
C GLY A 152 31.21 -11.85 3.45
N TYR A 153 30.91 -11.25 2.28
CA TYR A 153 29.66 -10.49 2.09
C TYR A 153 28.41 -11.36 2.25
N ASP A 154 28.41 -12.57 1.70
CA ASP A 154 27.32 -13.53 1.88
C ASP A 154 27.11 -13.88 3.35
N ALA A 155 28.18 -13.95 4.14
CA ALA A 155 28.08 -14.19 5.58
C ALA A 155 27.45 -13.00 6.31
N LEU A 156 27.70 -11.76 5.88
CA LEU A 156 27.00 -10.58 6.40
C LEU A 156 25.51 -10.61 6.06
N VAL A 157 25.14 -10.99 4.83
CA VAL A 157 23.73 -11.14 4.42
C VAL A 157 23.04 -12.22 5.24
N VAL A 158 23.69 -13.37 5.43
CA VAL A 158 23.17 -14.46 6.28
C VAL A 158 23.03 -13.99 7.73
N ARG A 159 24.00 -13.24 8.27
CA ARG A 159 23.93 -12.69 9.63
C ARG A 159 22.86 -11.62 9.76
N ALA A 160 22.65 -10.78 8.75
CA ALA A 160 21.55 -9.82 8.70
C ALA A 160 20.20 -10.52 8.68
N ARG A 161 20.09 -11.61 7.89
CA ARG A 161 18.88 -12.44 7.86
C ARG A 161 18.67 -13.10 9.21
N LYS A 162 19.73 -13.62 9.83
CA LYS A 162 19.69 -14.19 11.18
C LYS A 162 19.30 -13.14 12.21
N ASN A 163 19.87 -11.94 12.22
CA ASN A 163 19.50 -10.86 13.12
C ASN A 163 18.06 -10.40 12.90
N ALA A 164 17.60 -10.34 11.64
CA ALA A 164 16.21 -10.05 11.33
C ALA A 164 15.28 -11.18 11.80
N LEU A 165 15.67 -12.44 11.65
CA LEU A 165 14.96 -13.63 12.13
C LEU A 165 14.99 -13.74 13.66
N GLU A 166 16.10 -13.35 14.29
CA GLU A 166 16.34 -13.41 15.71
C GLU A 166 15.65 -12.26 16.41
N ALA A 167 15.63 -11.06 15.83
CA ALA A 167 14.72 -9.98 16.20
C ALA A 167 13.26 -10.43 16.03
N ARG A 168 12.92 -11.13 14.94
CA ARG A 168 11.60 -11.77 14.76
C ARG A 168 11.33 -12.92 15.76
N ARG A 169 12.32 -13.47 16.46
CA ARG A 169 12.16 -14.57 17.44
C ARG A 169 12.18 -14.08 18.89
N THR A 170 13.12 -13.22 19.26
CA THR A 170 13.17 -12.53 20.57
C THR A 170 12.01 -11.57 20.75
N TRP A 171 11.49 -11.02 19.64
CA TRP A 171 10.29 -10.21 19.65
C TRP A 171 9.07 -10.92 19.04
N GLY A 172 9.20 -12.04 18.32
CA GLY A 172 8.05 -12.71 17.67
C GLY A 172 7.54 -11.98 16.40
N VAL A 173 6.78 -12.67 15.56
CA VAL A 173 6.08 -12.02 14.43
C VAL A 173 5.02 -11.03 14.98
N GLY A 174 4.43 -11.36 16.14
CA GLY A 174 3.65 -10.48 17.01
C GLY A 174 4.44 -9.51 17.90
N ALA A 175 5.70 -9.20 17.58
CA ALA A 175 6.52 -8.24 18.33
C ALA A 175 5.83 -6.94 18.67
N GLY A 176 5.92 -6.55 19.94
CA GLY A 176 5.30 -5.34 20.46
C GLY A 176 3.81 -5.48 20.77
N LEU A 177 3.23 -6.67 20.63
CA LEU A 177 1.86 -6.99 21.00
C LEU A 177 1.86 -7.96 22.18
N GLU A 178 1.14 -7.60 23.23
CA GLU A 178 0.82 -8.53 24.31
C GLU A 178 -0.08 -9.64 23.75
N ARG A 179 0.07 -10.88 24.25
CA ARG A 179 -0.77 -12.01 23.82
C ARG A 179 -1.96 -12.20 24.76
N SER A 180 -3.05 -12.74 24.23
CA SER A 180 -4.24 -13.15 24.99
C SER A 180 -4.76 -14.47 24.43
N SER A 181 -5.38 -15.30 25.27
CA SER A 181 -6.17 -16.41 24.73
C SER A 181 -7.47 -15.91 24.07
N PRO A 182 -8.08 -16.67 23.14
CA PRO A 182 -9.40 -16.35 22.59
C PRO A 182 -10.48 -16.15 23.65
N LYS A 183 -10.47 -16.98 24.70
CA LYS A 183 -11.43 -16.91 25.81
C LYS A 183 -11.28 -15.64 26.64
N GLU A 184 -10.05 -15.27 27.02
CA GLU A 184 -9.77 -14.02 27.74
C GLU A 184 -10.08 -12.78 26.88
N ALA A 185 -9.86 -12.91 25.58
CA ALA A 185 -10.23 -11.89 24.62
C ALA A 185 -11.74 -11.87 24.34
N GLY A 186 -12.57 -12.72 24.98
CA GLY A 186 -14.02 -12.73 24.86
C GLY A 186 -14.55 -13.14 23.47
N LEU A 187 -13.80 -13.96 22.73
CA LEU A 187 -14.23 -14.51 21.44
C LEU A 187 -15.00 -15.83 21.63
N SER A 188 -16.01 -16.06 20.78
CA SER A 188 -16.71 -17.34 20.70
C SER A 188 -15.80 -18.43 20.15
N GLU A 189 -15.43 -19.41 20.98
CA GLU A 189 -14.57 -20.53 20.57
C GLU A 189 -15.19 -21.38 19.43
N PRO A 190 -16.50 -21.71 19.42
CA PRO A 190 -17.12 -22.41 18.29
C PRO A 190 -17.07 -21.61 16.99
N ALA A 191 -17.28 -20.29 17.04
CA ALA A 191 -17.18 -19.43 15.87
C ALA A 191 -15.73 -19.31 15.37
N LEU A 192 -14.75 -19.32 16.29
CA LEU A 192 -13.33 -19.35 15.94
C LEU A 192 -12.97 -20.65 15.24
N GLU A 193 -13.43 -21.81 15.74
CA GLU A 193 -13.20 -23.10 15.09
C GLU A 193 -13.80 -23.14 13.68
N ASP A 194 -15.03 -22.64 13.50
CA ASP A 194 -15.66 -22.51 12.18
C ASP A 194 -14.88 -21.58 11.24
N LEU A 195 -14.42 -20.43 11.74
CA LEU A 195 -13.59 -19.50 10.98
C LEU A 195 -12.27 -20.15 10.52
N LEU A 196 -11.60 -20.89 11.40
CA LEU A 196 -10.33 -21.55 11.08
C LEU A 196 -10.51 -22.65 10.02
N LYS A 197 -11.54 -23.49 10.15
CA LYS A 197 -11.88 -24.51 9.15
C LYS A 197 -12.22 -23.88 7.80
N ALA A 198 -12.99 -22.80 7.80
CA ALA A 198 -13.33 -22.08 6.58
C ALA A 198 -12.10 -21.41 5.95
N ALA A 199 -11.20 -20.83 6.75
CA ALA A 199 -9.97 -20.22 6.28
C ALA A 199 -9.02 -21.23 5.62
N GLU A 200 -8.87 -22.43 6.20
CA GLU A 200 -8.09 -23.51 5.60
C GLU A 200 -8.70 -23.97 4.26
N LYS A 201 -10.01 -24.25 4.26
CA LYS A 201 -10.76 -24.65 3.06
C LYS A 201 -10.70 -23.60 1.95
N SER A 202 -10.60 -22.33 2.30
CA SER A 202 -10.51 -21.20 1.37
C SER A 202 -9.07 -20.89 0.92
N GLY A 203 -8.10 -21.78 1.20
CA GLY A 203 -6.70 -21.59 0.78
C GLY A 203 -5.99 -20.43 1.47
N SER A 204 -6.40 -20.03 2.68
CA SER A 204 -5.69 -19.00 3.43
C SER A 204 -4.26 -19.44 3.74
N ALA A 205 -3.30 -18.55 3.57
CA ALA A 205 -1.91 -18.78 3.96
C ALA A 205 -1.66 -18.30 5.39
N GLY A 206 -2.27 -17.17 5.77
CA GLY A 206 -2.20 -16.63 7.12
C GLY A 206 -3.51 -15.99 7.57
N LEU A 207 -3.86 -16.21 8.83
CA LEU A 207 -4.94 -15.54 9.55
C LEU A 207 -4.39 -14.96 10.85
N VAL A 208 -4.70 -13.70 11.16
CA VAL A 208 -4.27 -13.04 12.40
C VAL A 208 -5.45 -12.32 13.02
N LEU A 209 -5.64 -12.49 14.33
CA LEU A 209 -6.66 -11.80 15.11
C LEU A 209 -6.01 -11.01 16.24
N LEU A 210 -6.35 -9.72 16.33
CA LEU A 210 -6.03 -8.86 17.46
C LEU A 210 -7.33 -8.37 18.08
N ARG A 211 -7.38 -8.36 19.41
CA ARG A 211 -8.50 -7.76 20.13
C ARG A 211 -8.01 -7.11 21.41
N HIS A 212 -8.55 -5.95 21.76
CA HIS A 212 -8.14 -5.21 22.96
C HIS A 212 -6.65 -4.88 22.99
N GLY A 213 -6.08 -4.58 21.82
CA GLY A 213 -4.65 -4.33 21.64
C GLY A 213 -3.75 -5.55 21.78
N LYS A 214 -4.32 -6.75 21.96
CA LYS A 214 -3.58 -8.01 22.18
C LYS A 214 -3.66 -8.93 20.97
N LEU A 215 -2.58 -9.64 20.69
CA LEU A 215 -2.54 -10.72 19.71
C LEU A 215 -3.28 -11.94 20.28
N VAL A 216 -4.45 -12.22 19.73
CA VAL A 216 -5.29 -13.35 20.15
C VAL A 216 -4.86 -14.65 19.48
N GLY A 217 -4.45 -14.56 18.22
CA GLY A 217 -3.91 -15.71 17.51
C GLY A 217 -3.36 -15.37 16.14
N GLU A 218 -2.42 -16.19 15.69
CA GLU A 218 -1.87 -16.20 14.35
C GLU A 218 -1.83 -17.66 13.87
N TRP A 219 -2.41 -17.92 12.70
CA TRP A 219 -2.52 -19.25 12.12
C TRP A 219 -1.93 -19.21 10.71
N TYR A 220 -0.96 -20.09 10.46
CA TYR A 220 -0.27 -20.19 9.17
C TYR A 220 -0.47 -21.61 8.63
N PHE A 221 -1.33 -21.74 7.61
CA PHE A 221 -1.83 -23.05 7.16
C PHE A 221 -0.83 -23.81 6.28
N GLY A 222 0.23 -23.12 5.81
CA GLY A 222 1.36 -23.72 5.10
C GLY A 222 2.58 -24.01 5.98
N GLY A 223 2.48 -23.79 7.30
CA GLY A 223 3.61 -23.92 8.22
C GLY A 223 4.16 -22.57 8.69
N GLU A 224 5.35 -22.18 8.23
CA GLU A 224 5.95 -20.90 8.63
C GLU A 224 5.31 -19.70 7.91
N THR A 225 5.39 -18.53 8.54
CA THR A 225 4.94 -17.28 7.93
C THR A 225 5.95 -16.77 6.90
N HIS A 226 5.45 -16.16 5.83
CA HIS A 226 6.24 -15.48 4.80
C HIS A 226 5.57 -14.18 4.37
N ARG A 227 6.26 -13.40 3.53
CA ARG A 227 5.67 -12.21 2.90
C ARG A 227 4.68 -12.63 1.82
N ILE A 228 3.48 -12.09 1.89
CA ILE A 228 2.41 -12.36 0.94
C ILE A 228 2.02 -11.05 0.26
N GLU A 229 1.76 -11.09 -1.04
CA GLU A 229 1.30 -9.94 -1.82
C GLU A 229 -0.10 -9.49 -1.36
N ALA A 230 -0.22 -8.25 -0.94
CA ALA A 230 -1.46 -7.64 -0.46
C ALA A 230 -2.44 -7.28 -1.59
N MET A 231 -2.02 -7.36 -2.85
CA MET A 231 -2.82 -7.02 -4.03
C MET A 231 -3.41 -5.61 -3.86
N SER A 232 -4.68 -5.40 -4.19
CA SER A 232 -5.33 -4.09 -4.02
C SER A 232 -5.47 -3.64 -2.57
N ALA A 233 -5.24 -4.48 -1.55
CA ALA A 233 -5.18 -4.00 -0.17
C ALA A 233 -4.02 -3.00 0.02
N THR A 234 -2.98 -3.06 -0.83
CA THR A 234 -1.88 -2.08 -0.92
C THR A 234 -2.38 -0.62 -0.98
N LYS A 235 -3.51 -0.37 -1.64
CA LYS A 235 -4.08 0.98 -1.79
C LYS A 235 -4.38 1.65 -0.45
N GLY A 236 -4.72 0.84 0.56
CA GLY A 236 -4.92 1.33 1.92
C GLY A 236 -3.67 2.04 2.47
N MET A 237 -2.48 1.49 2.21
CA MET A 237 -1.19 2.06 2.65
C MET A 237 -0.82 3.31 1.85
N VAL A 238 -1.19 3.36 0.57
CA VAL A 238 -1.04 4.56 -0.27
C VAL A 238 -1.85 5.73 0.31
N ALA A 239 -3.08 5.48 0.76
CA ALA A 239 -3.87 6.51 1.44
C ALA A 239 -3.25 6.96 2.78
N LEU A 240 -2.59 6.07 3.52
CA LEU A 240 -1.89 6.45 4.75
C LEU A 240 -0.70 7.38 4.47
N ALA A 241 0.00 7.21 3.35
CA ALA A 241 1.10 8.10 2.96
C ALA A 241 0.63 9.56 2.83
N ILE A 242 -0.55 9.79 2.23
CA ILE A 242 -1.13 11.13 2.12
C ILE A 242 -1.51 11.69 3.49
N GLY A 243 -2.07 10.86 4.38
CA GLY A 243 -2.39 11.28 5.75
C GLY A 243 -1.17 11.73 6.54
N LEU A 244 -0.09 10.96 6.45
CA LEU A 244 1.19 11.31 7.09
C LEU A 244 1.75 12.62 6.54
N LEU A 245 1.65 12.87 5.24
CA LEU A 245 2.10 14.12 4.62
C LEU A 245 1.24 15.33 4.99
N ILE A 246 -0.06 15.12 5.22
CA ILE A 246 -0.95 16.15 5.75
C ILE A 246 -0.58 16.47 7.20
N ASP A 247 -0.37 15.46 8.04
CA ASP A 247 0.05 15.64 9.43
C ASP A 247 1.43 16.33 9.55
N GLU A 248 2.32 16.12 8.58
CA GLU A 248 3.60 16.82 8.46
C GLU A 248 3.50 18.25 7.91
N GLY A 249 2.31 18.70 7.49
CA GLY A 249 2.09 20.00 6.86
C GLY A 249 2.68 20.13 5.45
N LYS A 250 3.08 19.01 4.83
CA LYS A 250 3.61 18.97 3.46
C LYS A 250 2.52 18.98 2.39
N ILE A 251 1.32 18.55 2.76
CA ILE A 251 0.11 18.64 1.94
C ILE A 251 -0.96 19.37 2.77
N PRO A 252 -1.54 20.48 2.29
CA PRO A 252 -2.52 21.24 3.07
C PRO A 252 -3.75 20.42 3.48
N SER A 253 -4.32 19.67 2.54
CA SER A 253 -5.47 18.79 2.77
C SER A 253 -5.68 17.83 1.60
N VAL A 254 -6.64 16.91 1.73
CA VAL A 254 -7.09 16.07 0.60
C VAL A 254 -7.75 16.88 -0.53
N ASP A 255 -8.17 18.12 -0.30
CA ASP A 255 -8.73 18.97 -1.36
C ASP A 255 -7.65 19.66 -2.19
N THR A 256 -6.37 19.44 -1.87
CA THR A 256 -5.25 19.96 -2.66
C THR A 256 -5.34 19.46 -4.11
N PRO A 257 -5.29 20.36 -5.11
CA PRO A 257 -5.33 19.97 -6.51
C PRO A 257 -4.05 19.22 -6.91
N VAL A 258 -4.17 18.24 -7.82
CA VAL A 258 -3.02 17.49 -8.35
C VAL A 258 -2.02 18.41 -9.04
N SER A 259 -2.50 19.52 -9.61
CA SER A 259 -1.67 20.55 -10.25
C SER A 259 -0.68 21.24 -9.30
N ALA A 260 -0.87 21.13 -7.97
CA ALA A 260 0.10 21.60 -6.99
C ALA A 260 1.41 20.78 -7.02
N PHE A 261 1.36 19.53 -7.48
CA PHE A 261 2.53 18.64 -7.60
C PHE A 261 2.98 18.47 -9.06
N PHE A 262 2.06 18.60 -10.00
CA PHE A 262 2.29 18.47 -11.45
C PHE A 262 1.67 19.67 -12.18
N PRO A 263 2.41 20.79 -12.33
CA PRO A 263 1.89 22.02 -12.92
C PRO A 263 1.30 21.87 -14.33
N GLU A 264 1.72 20.83 -15.08
CA GLU A 264 1.15 20.48 -16.39
C GLU A 264 -0.33 20.06 -16.35
N TRP A 265 -0.87 19.77 -15.16
CA TRP A 265 -2.28 19.43 -14.96
C TRP A 265 -3.17 20.63 -14.65
N LYS A 266 -2.69 21.87 -14.72
CA LYS A 266 -3.46 23.06 -14.30
C LYS A 266 -4.67 23.41 -15.19
N ASP A 267 -4.72 22.91 -16.43
CA ASP A 267 -5.70 23.31 -17.44
C ASP A 267 -6.83 22.27 -17.61
N GLY A 268 -8.00 22.74 -18.05
CA GLY A 268 -9.16 21.88 -18.37
C GLY A 268 -9.69 21.06 -17.18
N LEU A 269 -10.19 19.85 -17.47
CA LEU A 269 -10.70 18.94 -16.43
C LEU A 269 -9.59 18.44 -15.49
N LYS A 270 -8.35 18.29 -15.99
CA LYS A 270 -7.19 17.91 -15.17
C LYS A 270 -6.96 18.92 -14.03
N GLY A 271 -7.18 20.20 -14.29
CA GLY A 271 -7.04 21.28 -13.31
C GLY A 271 -7.97 21.17 -12.10
N LYS A 272 -9.06 20.40 -12.23
CA LYS A 272 -10.07 20.21 -11.18
C LYS A 272 -9.84 18.93 -10.36
N VAL A 273 -8.89 18.08 -10.73
CA VAL A 273 -8.63 16.82 -10.00
C VAL A 273 -7.90 17.15 -8.69
N THR A 274 -8.42 16.65 -7.57
CA THR A 274 -7.82 16.80 -6.23
C THR A 274 -7.31 15.45 -5.72
N LEU A 275 -6.51 15.47 -4.66
CA LEU A 275 -6.11 14.25 -3.96
C LEU A 275 -7.31 13.42 -3.49
N LYS A 276 -8.37 14.08 -2.99
CA LYS A 276 -9.62 13.45 -2.59
C LYS A 276 -10.23 12.68 -3.75
N HIS A 277 -10.26 13.26 -4.95
CA HIS A 277 -10.78 12.59 -6.14
C HIS A 277 -9.97 11.34 -6.54
N LEU A 278 -8.63 11.35 -6.35
CA LEU A 278 -7.81 10.17 -6.57
C LEU A 278 -8.09 9.08 -5.50
N LEU A 279 -8.17 9.50 -4.23
CA LEU A 279 -8.33 8.63 -3.07
C LEU A 279 -9.72 7.98 -2.97
N ASN A 280 -10.78 8.61 -3.49
CA ASN A 280 -12.13 8.06 -3.45
C ASN A 280 -12.63 7.56 -4.81
N HIS A 281 -11.73 7.38 -5.78
CA HIS A 281 -12.05 6.90 -7.12
C HIS A 281 -13.07 7.75 -7.90
N THR A 282 -13.05 9.07 -7.72
CA THR A 282 -13.93 10.01 -8.47
C THR A 282 -13.16 10.97 -9.39
N SER A 283 -11.88 10.68 -9.67
CA SER A 283 -11.00 11.55 -10.48
C SER A 283 -11.43 11.83 -11.91
N GLY A 284 -12.34 11.04 -12.49
CA GLY A 284 -12.72 11.16 -13.90
C GLY A 284 -11.63 10.72 -14.89
N LEU A 285 -10.48 10.22 -14.42
CA LEU A 285 -9.47 9.62 -15.29
C LEU A 285 -10.10 8.43 -16.02
N ALA A 286 -9.81 8.32 -17.33
CA ALA A 286 -10.27 7.18 -18.13
C ALA A 286 -9.82 5.86 -17.47
N SER A 287 -10.77 5.04 -17.03
CA SER A 287 -10.50 3.78 -16.34
C SER A 287 -10.76 2.58 -17.27
N LYS A 288 -9.86 1.60 -17.27
CA LYS A 288 -10.15 0.26 -17.80
C LYS A 288 -10.29 -0.72 -16.63
N ARG A 289 -11.07 -1.79 -16.85
CA ARG A 289 -11.26 -2.85 -15.86
C ARG A 289 -9.98 -3.64 -15.59
N THR A 290 -9.14 -3.80 -16.60
CA THR A 290 -7.85 -4.50 -16.52
C THR A 290 -6.71 -3.52 -16.24
N ALA A 291 -5.57 -4.05 -15.77
CA ALA A 291 -4.35 -3.28 -15.53
C ALA A 291 -3.25 -3.55 -16.57
N PHE A 292 -3.56 -4.28 -17.67
CA PHE A 292 -2.57 -4.69 -18.67
C PHE A 292 -1.85 -3.50 -19.29
N ASP A 293 -2.59 -2.45 -19.64
CA ASP A 293 -2.03 -1.24 -20.23
C ASP A 293 -1.11 -0.47 -19.28
N ILE A 294 -1.36 -0.56 -17.96
CA ILE A 294 -0.46 -0.04 -16.94
C ILE A 294 0.84 -0.84 -16.93
N TYR A 295 0.77 -2.17 -16.88
CA TYR A 295 1.96 -3.04 -16.83
C TYR A 295 2.82 -3.00 -18.11
N GLU A 296 2.25 -2.62 -19.25
CA GLU A 296 2.99 -2.37 -20.49
C GLU A 296 3.78 -1.06 -20.47
N SER A 297 3.44 -0.12 -19.57
CA SER A 297 4.16 1.14 -19.42
C SER A 297 5.50 0.95 -18.68
N LYS A 298 6.49 1.76 -19.03
CA LYS A 298 7.76 1.84 -18.27
C LYS A 298 7.65 2.70 -17.02
N ASP A 299 6.72 3.66 -17.01
CA ASP A 299 6.51 4.61 -15.93
C ASP A 299 5.00 4.70 -15.67
N PHE A 300 4.57 4.17 -14.54
CA PHE A 300 3.15 4.10 -14.18
C PHE A 300 2.62 5.46 -13.73
N VAL A 301 3.49 6.30 -13.14
CA VAL A 301 3.15 7.67 -12.75
C VAL A 301 2.95 8.52 -13.99
N ARG A 302 3.90 8.48 -14.93
CA ARG A 302 3.79 9.20 -16.21
C ARG A 302 2.61 8.72 -17.03
N TYR A 303 2.36 7.42 -17.08
CA TYR A 303 1.19 6.87 -17.76
C TYR A 303 -0.13 7.40 -17.19
N ALA A 304 -0.21 7.56 -15.86
CA ALA A 304 -1.35 8.18 -15.22
C ALA A 304 -1.44 9.69 -15.51
N LEU A 305 -0.31 10.41 -15.52
CA LEU A 305 -0.25 11.84 -15.89
C LEU A 305 -0.72 12.11 -17.32
N ASP A 306 -0.35 11.24 -18.24
CA ASP A 306 -0.65 11.38 -19.67
C ASP A 306 -2.07 10.93 -20.00
N SER A 307 -2.73 10.17 -19.10
CA SER A 307 -4.11 9.74 -19.28
C SER A 307 -5.10 10.90 -19.35
N GLU A 308 -6.14 10.73 -20.16
CA GLU A 308 -7.24 11.68 -20.27
C GLU A 308 -8.15 11.65 -19.02
N VAL A 309 -8.67 12.82 -18.68
CA VAL A 309 -9.79 12.99 -17.73
C VAL A 309 -11.04 13.16 -18.59
N VAL A 310 -11.87 12.13 -18.64
CA VAL A 310 -13.01 12.00 -19.56
C VAL A 310 -14.34 12.35 -18.91
N ASP A 311 -14.35 12.49 -17.58
CA ASP A 311 -15.51 12.90 -16.79
C ASP A 311 -15.15 14.05 -15.86
N GLU A 312 -16.14 14.87 -15.51
CA GLU A 312 -15.97 15.92 -14.50
C GLU A 312 -15.54 15.28 -13.15
N PRO A 313 -14.43 15.70 -12.53
CA PRO A 313 -14.01 15.13 -11.25
C PRO A 313 -15.10 15.25 -10.17
N GLY A 314 -15.33 14.19 -9.40
CA GLY A 314 -16.40 14.09 -8.40
C GLY A 314 -17.76 13.65 -8.95
N SER A 315 -17.98 13.69 -10.28
CA SER A 315 -19.30 13.43 -10.89
C SER A 315 -19.75 11.97 -10.79
N LYS A 316 -18.83 11.02 -10.72
CA LYS A 316 -19.13 9.58 -10.59
C LYS A 316 -17.97 8.82 -9.96
N HIS A 317 -18.26 7.62 -9.43
CA HIS A 317 -17.26 6.67 -8.96
C HIS A 317 -16.82 5.72 -10.08
N ALA A 318 -15.51 5.60 -10.29
CA ALA A 318 -14.89 4.63 -11.19
C ALA A 318 -13.56 4.16 -10.58
N TYR A 319 -13.53 2.89 -10.13
CA TYR A 319 -12.32 2.29 -9.56
C TYR A 319 -11.15 2.40 -10.54
N ASN A 320 -10.07 3.08 -10.13
CA ASN A 320 -9.04 3.51 -11.07
C ASN A 320 -7.62 3.26 -10.55
N ASN A 321 -6.97 2.27 -11.16
CA ASN A 321 -5.59 1.88 -10.85
C ASN A 321 -4.55 2.93 -11.30
N LYS A 322 -4.79 3.64 -12.42
CA LYS A 322 -3.92 4.73 -12.89
C LYS A 322 -3.91 5.88 -11.90
N ALA A 323 -5.11 6.30 -11.45
CA ALA A 323 -5.26 7.33 -10.42
C ALA A 323 -4.52 6.97 -9.13
N THR A 324 -4.50 5.68 -8.76
CA THR A 324 -3.77 5.23 -7.56
C THR A 324 -2.25 5.27 -7.75
N ASN A 325 -1.74 4.84 -8.92
CA ASN A 325 -0.30 4.93 -9.21
C ASN A 325 0.19 6.38 -9.26
N LEU A 326 -0.64 7.33 -9.71
CA LEU A 326 -0.31 8.76 -9.68
C LEU A 326 0.01 9.26 -8.25
N ILE A 327 -0.65 8.71 -7.23
CA ILE A 327 -0.42 9.08 -5.82
C ILE A 327 1.02 8.78 -5.40
N ALA A 328 1.66 7.72 -5.93
CA ALA A 328 3.06 7.42 -5.64
C ALA A 328 3.99 8.58 -6.05
N GLY A 329 3.74 9.18 -7.22
CA GLY A 329 4.46 10.36 -7.69
C GLY A 329 4.15 11.61 -6.87
N ILE A 330 2.91 11.78 -6.38
CA ILE A 330 2.56 12.89 -5.49
C ILE A 330 3.29 12.76 -4.15
N VAL A 331 3.33 11.56 -3.56
CA VAL A 331 4.07 11.28 -2.34
C VAL A 331 5.54 11.62 -2.53
N GLU A 332 6.15 11.27 -3.66
CA GLU A 332 7.54 11.62 -3.96
C GLU A 332 7.75 13.14 -4.05
N ARG A 333 6.89 13.85 -4.78
CA ARG A 333 6.98 15.31 -4.91
C ARG A 333 6.82 16.03 -3.57
N ALA A 334 5.90 15.57 -2.74
CA ALA A 334 5.61 16.19 -1.43
C ALA A 334 6.66 15.83 -0.37
N SER A 335 7.12 14.57 -0.35
CA SER A 335 8.03 14.07 0.68
C SER A 335 9.50 14.34 0.37
N GLY A 336 9.88 14.34 -0.91
CA GLY A 336 11.26 14.27 -1.40
C GLY A 336 11.83 12.85 -1.48
N GLU A 337 11.00 11.81 -1.28
CA GLU A 337 11.42 10.40 -1.17
C GLU A 337 10.45 9.49 -1.94
N LYS A 338 10.95 8.40 -2.54
CA LYS A 338 10.06 7.37 -3.10
C LYS A 338 9.08 6.86 -2.05
N MET A 339 7.83 6.60 -2.44
CA MET A 339 6.73 6.29 -1.52
C MET A 339 7.01 5.08 -0.61
N ASP A 340 7.65 4.03 -1.13
CA ASP A 340 8.05 2.85 -0.37
C ASP A 340 9.04 3.20 0.74
N VAL A 341 10.01 4.06 0.43
CA VAL A 341 11.01 4.55 1.38
C VAL A 341 10.35 5.45 2.44
N TYR A 342 9.48 6.36 2.02
CA TYR A 342 8.74 7.24 2.92
C TYR A 342 7.86 6.44 3.91
N LEU A 343 7.12 5.44 3.43
CA LEU A 343 6.30 4.58 4.28
C LEU A 343 7.13 3.64 5.15
N ALA A 344 8.25 3.10 4.65
CA ALA A 344 9.17 2.28 5.44
C ALA A 344 9.61 3.00 6.73
N ARG A 345 9.89 4.27 6.56
CA ARG A 345 10.39 5.24 7.52
C ARG A 345 9.32 5.74 8.49
N LYS A 346 8.19 6.20 7.96
CA LYS A 346 7.15 6.91 8.74
C LYS A 346 6.11 5.98 9.34
N LEU A 347 5.93 4.80 8.76
CA LEU A 347 4.88 3.87 9.15
C LEU A 347 5.47 2.52 9.57
N PHE A 348 6.23 1.85 8.70
CA PHE A 348 6.64 0.47 8.93
C PHE A 348 7.66 0.34 10.07
N THR A 349 8.71 1.15 10.08
CA THR A 349 9.75 1.12 11.12
C THR A 349 9.18 1.44 12.52
N PRO A 350 8.36 2.48 12.71
CA PRO A 350 7.69 2.71 14.00
C PRO A 350 6.80 1.56 14.47
N LEU A 351 6.21 0.80 13.54
CA LEU A 351 5.42 -0.41 13.83
C LEU A 351 6.28 -1.68 13.98
N GLY A 352 7.60 -1.59 13.81
CA GLY A 352 8.50 -2.74 13.84
C GLY A 352 8.41 -3.66 12.61
N ILE A 353 7.78 -3.19 11.54
CA ILE A 353 7.65 -3.90 10.25
C ILE A 353 8.96 -3.72 9.48
N ARG A 354 9.77 -4.78 9.43
CA ARG A 354 11.12 -4.74 8.83
C ARG A 354 11.26 -5.61 7.58
N ASP A 355 10.45 -6.66 7.47
CA ASP A 355 10.48 -7.55 6.31
C ASP A 355 9.28 -7.35 5.41
N PHE A 356 9.44 -6.41 4.49
CA PHE A 356 8.48 -6.16 3.44
C PHE A 356 9.23 -6.00 2.11
N ARG A 357 8.49 -6.16 1.01
CA ARG A 357 8.94 -5.84 -0.35
C ARG A 357 7.83 -5.03 -1.00
N TRP A 358 8.21 -4.10 -1.87
CA TRP A 358 7.25 -3.39 -2.71
C TRP A 358 7.71 -3.48 -4.16
N ASP A 359 6.87 -4.01 -5.03
CA ASP A 359 7.12 -4.00 -6.47
C ASP A 359 7.26 -2.57 -7.01
N LYS A 360 8.13 -2.42 -8.01
CA LYS A 360 8.39 -1.15 -8.67
C LYS A 360 8.15 -1.30 -10.17
N ASP A 361 7.69 -0.22 -10.79
CA ASP A 361 7.68 -0.13 -12.25
C ASP A 361 9.13 -0.05 -12.79
N PRO A 362 9.33 -0.20 -14.12
CA PRO A 362 10.67 -0.10 -14.73
C PRO A 362 11.40 1.24 -14.51
N SER A 363 10.69 2.30 -14.09
CA SER A 363 11.26 3.62 -13.76
C SER A 363 11.55 3.79 -12.28
N GLY A 364 11.37 2.73 -11.48
CA GLY A 364 11.68 2.70 -10.05
C GLY A 364 10.59 3.27 -9.15
N ASN A 365 9.39 3.58 -9.68
CA ASN A 365 8.28 4.03 -8.86
C ASN A 365 7.61 2.83 -8.18
N PRO A 366 7.34 2.89 -6.87
CA PRO A 366 6.53 1.87 -6.20
C PRO A 366 5.15 1.79 -6.83
N VAL A 367 4.68 0.58 -7.10
CA VAL A 367 3.35 0.36 -7.69
C VAL A 367 2.29 0.78 -6.66
N GLY A 368 1.51 1.82 -6.93
CA GLY A 368 0.49 2.31 -5.99
C GLY A 368 -0.78 1.44 -5.97
N MET A 369 -1.08 0.76 -7.08
CA MET A 369 -2.30 -0.06 -7.18
C MET A 369 -2.19 -1.43 -6.49
N ALA A 370 -0.99 -1.96 -6.26
CA ALA A 370 -0.69 -3.30 -5.74
C ALA A 370 0.82 -3.41 -5.41
N GLY A 371 1.35 -4.60 -5.12
CA GLY A 371 2.80 -4.86 -5.10
C GLY A 371 3.43 -4.86 -3.71
N LEU A 372 2.68 -4.52 -2.66
CA LEU A 372 3.17 -4.58 -1.29
C LEU A 372 3.10 -6.03 -0.78
N GLN A 373 4.25 -6.58 -0.41
CA GLN A 373 4.41 -7.89 0.21
C GLN A 373 4.89 -7.75 1.64
N LEU A 374 4.14 -8.31 2.58
CA LEU A 374 4.46 -8.28 4.02
C LEU A 374 3.88 -9.50 4.74
N HIS A 375 4.29 -9.70 5.99
CA HIS A 375 3.71 -10.76 6.82
C HIS A 375 2.29 -10.39 7.27
N PRO A 376 1.36 -11.35 7.40
CA PRO A 376 -0.02 -11.09 7.85
C PRO A 376 -0.11 -10.33 9.18
N VAL A 377 0.74 -10.65 10.15
CA VAL A 377 0.75 -9.97 11.45
C VAL A 377 1.28 -8.54 11.37
N ASP A 378 2.21 -8.25 10.46
CA ASP A 378 2.70 -6.88 10.25
C ASP A 378 1.60 -6.02 9.63
N PHE A 379 0.79 -6.60 8.75
CA PHE A 379 -0.40 -5.93 8.25
C PHE A 379 -1.43 -5.69 9.37
N ALA A 380 -1.53 -6.64 10.31
CA ALA A 380 -2.40 -6.53 11.47
C ALA A 380 -1.96 -5.42 12.44
N LYS A 381 -0.65 -5.14 12.58
CA LYS A 381 -0.13 -3.98 13.35
C LYS A 381 -0.57 -2.65 12.74
N VAL A 382 -0.62 -2.53 11.41
CA VAL A 382 -1.19 -1.34 10.74
C VAL A 382 -2.66 -1.20 11.12
N GLY A 383 -3.45 -2.28 11.02
CA GLY A 383 -4.85 -2.29 11.44
C GLY A 383 -5.03 -1.87 12.91
N GLN A 384 -4.17 -2.36 13.81
CA GLN A 384 -4.23 -2.04 15.24
C GLN A 384 -3.87 -0.58 15.53
N MET A 385 -2.90 0.00 14.81
CA MET A 385 -2.58 1.43 14.90
C MET A 385 -3.76 2.31 14.46
N LEU A 386 -4.46 1.91 13.39
CA LEU A 386 -5.68 2.59 12.94
C LEU A 386 -6.81 2.46 13.96
N LEU A 387 -7.00 1.26 14.52
CA LEU A 387 -7.97 0.98 15.58
C LEU A 387 -7.73 1.86 16.82
N GLN A 388 -6.46 2.12 17.16
CA GLN A 388 -6.02 2.96 18.28
C GLN A 388 -5.99 4.46 17.94
N GLY A 389 -6.77 4.90 16.94
CA GLY A 389 -6.88 6.30 16.56
C GLY A 389 -5.55 6.92 16.14
N GLY A 390 -4.68 6.10 15.53
CA GLY A 390 -3.41 6.53 14.96
C GLY A 390 -2.22 6.47 15.91
N THR A 391 -2.39 5.80 17.06
CA THR A 391 -1.34 5.63 18.06
C THR A 391 -0.78 4.21 18.04
N TRP A 392 0.50 4.07 18.37
CA TRP A 392 1.18 2.80 18.54
C TRP A 392 2.16 2.92 19.70
N GLN A 393 2.04 2.06 20.71
CA GLN A 393 2.90 2.07 21.90
C GLN A 393 3.04 3.47 22.55
N GLY A 394 1.93 4.19 22.66
CA GLY A 394 1.88 5.53 23.24
C GLY A 394 2.38 6.67 22.33
N LYS A 395 2.90 6.38 21.13
CA LYS A 395 3.32 7.39 20.16
C LYS A 395 2.27 7.56 19.06
N ARG A 396 1.91 8.81 18.75
CA ARG A 396 1.08 9.11 17.58
C ARG A 396 1.90 8.96 16.29
N ILE A 397 1.39 8.14 15.38
CA ILE A 397 1.90 7.95 14.02
C ILE A 397 1.03 8.73 13.02
N LEU A 398 -0.29 8.65 13.17
CA LEU A 398 -1.26 9.29 12.29
C LEU A 398 -2.33 10.04 13.11
N SER A 399 -2.88 11.12 12.58
CA SER A 399 -3.92 11.88 13.25
C SER A 399 -5.25 11.12 13.28
N ALA A 400 -5.91 11.16 14.43
CA ALA A 400 -7.24 10.57 14.57
C ALA A 400 -8.25 11.22 13.61
N SER A 401 -8.09 12.52 13.32
CA SER A 401 -8.89 13.25 12.34
C SER A 401 -8.74 12.68 10.93
N TYR A 402 -7.52 12.35 10.50
CA TYR A 402 -7.34 11.75 9.17
C TYR A 402 -7.92 10.34 9.12
N ILE A 403 -7.81 9.54 10.20
CA ILE A 403 -8.43 8.21 10.27
C ILE A 403 -9.96 8.30 10.20
N GLN A 404 -10.57 9.31 10.81
CA GLN A 404 -12.00 9.57 10.67
C GLN A 404 -12.37 9.91 9.22
N ALA A 405 -11.56 10.71 8.52
CA ALA A 405 -11.76 10.97 7.09
C ALA A 405 -11.51 9.75 6.20
N LEU A 406 -10.62 8.84 6.62
CA LEU A 406 -10.23 7.63 5.91
C LEU A 406 -11.39 6.62 5.83
N GLY A 407 -12.06 6.39 6.96
CA GLY A 407 -13.00 5.28 7.11
C GLY A 407 -14.18 5.49 8.09
N GLY A 408 -14.38 6.72 8.60
CA GLY A 408 -15.47 7.01 9.54
C GLY A 408 -16.83 7.26 8.86
N ALA A 409 -16.82 7.63 7.59
CA ALA A 409 -18.02 7.90 6.80
C ALA A 409 -17.73 7.75 5.29
N PRO A 410 -18.77 7.61 4.44
CA PRO A 410 -18.61 7.66 2.99
C PRO A 410 -17.87 8.92 2.54
N SER A 411 -16.89 8.74 1.65
CA SER A 411 -16.09 9.86 1.12
C SER A 411 -16.74 10.55 -0.10
N GLN A 412 -17.83 9.99 -0.61
CA GLN A 412 -18.60 10.43 -1.79
C GLN A 412 -19.96 9.68 -1.86
N PRO A 413 -20.97 10.23 -2.56
CA PRO A 413 -22.36 9.72 -2.50
C PRO A 413 -22.67 8.54 -3.43
N HIS A 414 -21.86 8.28 -4.45
CA HIS A 414 -22.11 7.28 -5.51
C HIS A 414 -21.81 5.84 -5.08
N THR A 415 -20.93 5.66 -4.10
CA THR A 415 -20.58 4.35 -3.54
C THR A 415 -20.42 4.52 -2.02
N PRO A 416 -21.51 4.35 -1.24
CA PRO A 416 -21.53 4.59 0.20
C PRO A 416 -20.65 3.62 1.01
N THR A 417 -20.00 2.66 0.35
CA THR A 417 -18.98 1.79 0.93
C THR A 417 -17.55 2.27 0.71
N ALA A 418 -17.34 3.39 0.03
CA ALA A 418 -16.00 3.88 -0.27
C ALA A 418 -15.60 5.00 0.70
N GLY A 419 -14.55 4.75 1.49
CA GLY A 419 -13.75 5.77 2.16
C GLY A 419 -12.63 6.29 1.25
N LEU A 420 -11.51 6.72 1.84
CA LEU A 420 -10.31 7.13 1.09
C LEU A 420 -9.40 5.92 0.86
N LEU A 421 -9.60 5.18 -0.25
CA LEU A 421 -8.97 3.88 -0.60
C LEU A 421 -9.15 2.77 0.45
N TRP A 422 -10.10 2.93 1.36
CA TRP A 422 -10.56 1.92 2.32
C TRP A 422 -12.05 1.67 2.12
N TRP A 423 -12.47 0.42 2.26
CA TRP A 423 -13.86 0.00 2.12
C TRP A 423 -14.56 0.03 3.47
N LEU A 424 -15.72 0.66 3.55
CA LEU A 424 -16.52 0.74 4.77
C LEU A 424 -17.30 -0.55 4.97
N ILE A 425 -17.36 -0.99 6.22
CA ILE A 425 -18.08 -2.19 6.66
C ILE A 425 -19.35 -1.73 7.37
N TYR A 426 -20.48 -2.29 6.95
CA TYR A 426 -21.78 -2.07 7.59
C TYR A 426 -22.30 -3.38 8.15
N GLU A 427 -22.84 -3.31 9.37
CA GLU A 427 -23.31 -4.48 10.11
C GLU A 427 -24.74 -4.87 9.80
N GLU A 428 -25.60 -3.88 9.61
CA GLU A 428 -27.03 -4.04 9.32
C GLU A 428 -27.27 -4.41 7.85
N GLY A 429 -26.18 -4.64 7.11
CA GLY A 429 -26.19 -5.00 5.71
C GLY A 429 -26.31 -3.79 4.79
N MET A 430 -26.19 -4.05 3.51
CA MET A 430 -26.45 -3.07 2.46
C MET A 430 -27.65 -3.52 1.68
N SER A 431 -28.44 -2.56 1.22
CA SER A 431 -29.46 -2.81 0.23
C SER A 431 -29.12 -2.09 -1.07
N VAL A 432 -29.65 -2.62 -2.16
CA VAL A 432 -29.49 -2.09 -3.49
C VAL A 432 -30.87 -1.88 -4.06
N THR A 433 -31.06 -0.74 -4.71
CA THR A 433 -32.31 -0.34 -5.33
C THR A 433 -32.11 -0.17 -6.83
N LEU A 434 -32.99 -0.76 -7.63
CA LEU A 434 -33.10 -0.50 -9.06
C LEU A 434 -33.89 0.80 -9.27
N GLY A 435 -33.24 1.85 -9.78
CA GLY A 435 -33.91 3.14 -9.98
C GLY A 435 -34.91 3.09 -11.13
N THR A 436 -36.07 3.74 -10.95
CA THR A 436 -37.06 3.89 -12.05
C THR A 436 -36.47 4.60 -13.28
N ASP A 437 -35.52 5.52 -13.09
CA ASP A 437 -34.81 6.21 -14.18
C ASP A 437 -34.07 5.23 -15.10
N ALA A 438 -33.47 4.17 -14.55
CA ALA A 438 -32.77 3.14 -15.31
C ALA A 438 -33.73 2.33 -16.20
N LEU A 439 -34.95 2.08 -15.70
CA LEU A 439 -35.99 1.40 -16.45
C LEU A 439 -36.51 2.26 -17.60
N GLU A 440 -36.74 3.55 -17.33
CA GLU A 440 -37.19 4.51 -18.35
C GLU A 440 -36.12 4.71 -19.43
N GLN A 441 -34.85 4.74 -19.06
CA GLN A 441 -33.75 4.82 -20.01
C GLN A 441 -33.61 3.55 -20.86
N ALA A 442 -33.68 2.37 -20.24
CA ALA A 442 -33.70 1.10 -20.97
C ALA A 442 -34.85 1.04 -21.98
N ARG A 443 -36.04 1.50 -21.57
CA ARG A 443 -37.22 1.59 -22.44
C ARG A 443 -36.95 2.49 -23.65
N ARG A 444 -36.43 3.71 -23.42
CA ARG A 444 -36.08 4.67 -24.49
C ARG A 444 -35.05 4.10 -25.46
N ASN A 445 -34.13 3.28 -24.96
CA ASN A 445 -33.09 2.62 -25.74
C ASN A 445 -33.54 1.27 -26.35
N GLY A 446 -34.85 1.00 -26.36
CA GLY A 446 -35.45 -0.16 -27.03
C GLY A 446 -35.18 -1.49 -26.33
N PHE A 447 -35.21 -1.51 -24.99
CA PHE A 447 -35.23 -2.75 -24.23
C PHE A 447 -36.68 -3.32 -24.18
N PRO A 448 -36.89 -4.65 -24.18
CA PRO A 448 -38.24 -5.22 -24.28
C PRO A 448 -39.15 -4.87 -23.09
N GLU A 449 -40.42 -4.56 -23.37
CA GLU A 449 -41.37 -4.06 -22.36
C GLU A 449 -41.77 -5.10 -21.31
N ALA A 450 -41.89 -6.38 -21.69
CA ALA A 450 -42.32 -7.43 -20.75
C ALA A 450 -41.33 -7.66 -19.58
N PRO A 451 -40.00 -7.76 -19.81
CA PRO A 451 -39.01 -7.70 -18.73
C PRO A 451 -39.05 -6.39 -17.92
N LEU A 452 -39.23 -5.23 -18.57
CA LEU A 452 -39.33 -3.95 -17.84
C LEU A 452 -40.51 -3.92 -16.88
N ALA A 453 -41.68 -4.45 -17.28
CA ALA A 453 -42.85 -4.53 -16.43
C ALA A 453 -42.59 -5.33 -15.14
N ARG A 454 -41.87 -6.45 -15.24
CA ARG A 454 -41.47 -7.25 -14.06
C ARG A 454 -40.43 -6.53 -13.21
N LEU A 455 -39.46 -5.85 -13.82
CA LEU A 455 -38.47 -5.07 -13.09
C LEU A 455 -39.10 -3.88 -12.34
N ARG A 456 -40.18 -3.29 -12.85
CA ARG A 456 -40.94 -2.24 -12.13
C ARG A 456 -41.50 -2.73 -10.78
N GLU A 457 -41.76 -4.02 -10.61
CA GLU A 457 -42.24 -4.57 -9.34
C GLU A 457 -41.20 -4.47 -8.21
N ILE A 458 -39.92 -4.39 -8.57
CA ILE A 458 -38.79 -4.26 -7.63
C ILE A 458 -38.12 -2.88 -7.71
N ALA A 459 -38.58 -2.00 -8.58
CA ALA A 459 -38.04 -0.65 -8.73
C ALA A 459 -38.26 0.17 -7.47
N ASP A 460 -37.26 0.99 -7.13
CA ASP A 460 -37.24 1.88 -5.97
C ASP A 460 -37.46 1.15 -4.61
N ARG A 461 -37.35 -0.18 -4.59
CA ARG A 461 -37.40 -1.00 -3.38
C ARG A 461 -35.99 -1.43 -2.97
N PRO A 462 -35.57 -1.18 -1.71
CA PRO A 462 -34.30 -1.67 -1.21
C PRO A 462 -34.34 -3.20 -1.08
N ILE A 463 -33.41 -3.88 -1.74
CA ILE A 463 -33.23 -5.33 -1.65
C ILE A 463 -31.86 -5.60 -1.04
N PRO A 464 -31.71 -6.51 -0.05
CA PRO A 464 -30.41 -6.87 0.49
C PRO A 464 -29.40 -7.22 -0.62
N GLN A 465 -28.19 -6.65 -0.56
CA GLN A 465 -27.20 -6.76 -1.65
C GLN A 465 -26.90 -8.21 -2.05
N GLY A 466 -26.83 -9.13 -1.07
CA GLY A 466 -26.60 -10.56 -1.34
C GLY A 466 -27.74 -11.24 -2.09
N ALA A 467 -28.97 -10.72 -1.99
CA ALA A 467 -30.14 -11.21 -2.71
C ALA A 467 -30.39 -10.46 -4.03
N PHE A 468 -29.86 -9.24 -4.15
CA PHE A 468 -30.18 -8.32 -5.25
C PHE A 468 -30.01 -8.95 -6.63
N PHE A 469 -28.85 -9.55 -6.91
CA PHE A 469 -28.56 -10.09 -8.24
C PHE A 469 -29.49 -11.25 -8.60
N ALA A 470 -29.76 -12.16 -7.66
CA ALA A 470 -30.67 -13.28 -7.87
C ALA A 470 -32.10 -12.77 -8.14
N THR A 471 -32.61 -11.85 -7.32
CA THR A 471 -33.92 -11.22 -7.51
C THR A 471 -34.00 -10.47 -8.84
N PHE A 472 -32.93 -9.77 -9.23
CA PHE A 472 -32.88 -9.02 -10.48
C PHE A 472 -32.93 -9.94 -11.71
N VAL A 473 -32.14 -11.01 -11.73
CA VAL A 473 -32.14 -12.01 -12.80
C VAL A 473 -33.46 -12.76 -12.87
N GLU A 474 -34.04 -13.12 -11.73
CA GLU A 474 -35.37 -13.72 -11.64
C GLU A 474 -36.43 -12.82 -12.30
N LYS A 475 -36.43 -11.52 -12.00
CA LYS A 475 -37.37 -10.55 -12.59
C LYS A 475 -37.09 -10.27 -14.06
N LEU A 476 -35.83 -10.30 -14.50
CA LEU A 476 -35.50 -10.27 -15.93
C LEU A 476 -36.15 -11.45 -16.68
N GLY A 477 -36.27 -12.62 -16.04
CA GLY A 477 -36.86 -13.83 -16.60
C GLY A 477 -35.95 -14.61 -17.56
N ASP A 478 -34.85 -13.99 -17.99
CA ASP A 478 -33.76 -14.62 -18.75
C ASP A 478 -32.45 -13.90 -18.41
N ALA A 479 -31.46 -14.64 -17.91
CA ALA A 479 -30.15 -14.12 -17.55
C ALA A 479 -29.38 -13.55 -18.75
N SER A 480 -29.68 -14.00 -19.97
CA SER A 480 -29.07 -13.48 -21.20
C SER A 480 -29.41 -12.00 -21.45
N LEU A 481 -30.54 -11.53 -20.92
CA LEU A 481 -31.00 -10.15 -21.05
C LEU A 481 -30.27 -9.17 -20.14
N LEU A 482 -29.49 -9.67 -19.17
CA LEU A 482 -28.75 -8.83 -18.23
C LEU A 482 -27.82 -7.85 -18.95
N THR A 483 -26.97 -8.35 -19.84
CA THR A 483 -26.01 -7.52 -20.59
C THR A 483 -26.74 -6.45 -21.41
N ALA A 484 -27.77 -6.86 -22.14
CA ALA A 484 -28.58 -5.93 -22.95
C ALA A 484 -29.29 -4.87 -22.10
N PHE A 485 -29.77 -5.22 -20.90
CA PHE A 485 -30.35 -4.26 -19.97
C PHE A 485 -29.29 -3.25 -19.53
N MET A 486 -28.13 -3.72 -19.08
CA MET A 486 -27.05 -2.88 -18.57
C MET A 486 -26.53 -1.89 -19.62
N GLU A 487 -26.39 -2.32 -20.87
CA GLU A 487 -26.01 -1.45 -21.99
C GLU A 487 -27.04 -0.35 -22.26
N LYS A 488 -28.33 -0.65 -22.09
CA LYS A 488 -29.44 0.25 -22.43
C LYS A 488 -29.88 1.16 -21.29
N SER A 489 -29.49 0.90 -20.04
CA SER A 489 -29.95 1.66 -18.85
C SER A 489 -28.95 2.72 -18.33
N ALA A 490 -27.72 2.77 -18.87
CA ALA A 490 -26.62 3.70 -18.49
C ALA A 490 -25.91 3.34 -17.16
N PRO A 491 -24.81 4.00 -16.73
CA PRO A 491 -23.92 3.45 -15.70
C PRO A 491 -24.37 3.60 -14.23
N HIS A 492 -25.58 4.07 -13.93
CA HIS A 492 -26.03 4.45 -12.57
C HIS A 492 -27.31 3.71 -12.12
N ASN A 493 -27.49 2.47 -12.58
CA ASN A 493 -28.78 1.75 -12.48
C ASN A 493 -29.18 1.31 -11.08
N PHE A 494 -28.18 1.23 -10.21
CA PHE A 494 -28.31 0.63 -8.90
C PHE A 494 -27.83 1.63 -7.86
N LYS A 495 -28.74 2.03 -6.97
CA LYS A 495 -28.41 2.88 -5.82
C LYS A 495 -28.13 1.97 -4.64
N GLN A 496 -26.95 2.09 -4.07
CA GLN A 496 -26.61 1.43 -2.83
C GLN A 496 -27.16 2.24 -1.66
N HIS A 497 -27.74 1.55 -0.71
CA HIS A 497 -28.26 2.10 0.52
C HIS A 497 -27.58 1.40 1.69
N VAL A 498 -27.13 2.21 2.64
CA VAL A 498 -26.49 1.77 3.88
C VAL A 498 -27.27 2.37 5.03
N GLU A 499 -27.52 1.58 6.07
CA GLU A 499 -28.18 2.03 7.29
C GLU A 499 -27.15 2.22 8.40
N GLY A 500 -27.30 3.32 9.13
CA GLY A 500 -26.41 3.67 10.24
C GLY A 500 -24.98 4.06 9.83
N PRO A 501 -24.13 4.40 10.81
CA PRO A 501 -22.71 4.64 10.57
C PRO A 501 -21.98 3.32 10.26
N PRO A 502 -20.84 3.36 9.54
CA PRO A 502 -19.97 2.21 9.38
C PRO A 502 -19.55 1.63 10.73
N SER A 503 -19.51 0.30 10.83
CA SER A 503 -19.00 -0.41 12.01
C SER A 503 -17.49 -0.60 11.99
N GLY A 504 -16.89 -0.37 10.83
CA GLY A 504 -15.46 -0.49 10.59
C GLY A 504 -15.12 -0.25 9.13
N PHE A 505 -13.89 -0.57 8.78
CA PHE A 505 -13.36 -0.38 7.44
C PHE A 505 -12.28 -1.41 7.12
N ALA A 506 -12.01 -1.61 5.84
CA ALA A 506 -11.13 -2.66 5.35
C ALA A 506 -10.30 -2.27 4.14
N ALA A 507 -9.07 -2.77 4.11
CA ALA A 507 -8.30 -2.88 2.88
C ALA A 507 -8.56 -4.27 2.30
N ILE A 508 -8.93 -4.33 1.01
CA ILE A 508 -9.33 -5.58 0.34
C ILE A 508 -8.54 -5.71 -0.97
N GLY A 509 -7.97 -6.89 -1.20
CA GLY A 509 -7.25 -7.26 -2.41
C GLY A 509 -7.75 -8.57 -3.00
N GLN A 510 -7.52 -8.75 -4.30
CA GLN A 510 -7.83 -9.98 -5.03
C GLN A 510 -7.16 -11.20 -4.38
N GLY A 511 -7.77 -12.37 -4.55
CA GLY A 511 -7.42 -13.56 -3.81
C GLY A 511 -7.85 -13.45 -2.36
N GLY A 512 -8.77 -12.54 -2.01
CA GLY A 512 -9.27 -12.32 -0.65
C GLY A 512 -8.24 -11.82 0.37
N GLN A 513 -7.21 -11.08 -0.04
CA GLN A 513 -6.35 -10.34 0.89
C GLN A 513 -7.21 -9.35 1.68
N ARG A 514 -7.13 -9.36 3.01
CA ARG A 514 -8.01 -8.51 3.81
C ARG A 514 -7.38 -8.08 5.12
N VAL A 515 -7.54 -6.79 5.45
CA VAL A 515 -7.37 -6.26 6.81
C VAL A 515 -8.67 -5.59 7.20
N LEU A 516 -9.32 -6.11 8.23
CA LEU A 516 -10.53 -5.56 8.84
C LEU A 516 -10.14 -4.78 10.09
N VAL A 517 -10.61 -3.55 10.20
CA VAL A 517 -10.51 -2.74 11.41
C VAL A 517 -11.93 -2.48 11.89
N LEU A 518 -12.27 -2.99 13.08
CA LEU A 518 -13.62 -2.96 13.64
C LEU A 518 -13.63 -2.23 14.99
N PRO A 519 -13.66 -0.88 15.01
CA PRO A 519 -13.62 -0.06 16.22
C PRO A 519 -14.67 -0.42 17.27
N LYS A 520 -15.91 -0.71 16.85
CA LYS A 520 -16.99 -1.07 17.76
C LYS A 520 -16.68 -2.32 18.61
N TYR A 521 -15.85 -3.21 18.09
CA TYR A 521 -15.50 -4.49 18.73
C TYR A 521 -14.07 -4.54 19.25
N ASP A 522 -13.31 -3.45 19.06
CA ASP A 522 -11.88 -3.36 19.37
C ASP A 522 -11.10 -4.53 18.76
N LEU A 523 -11.44 -4.87 17.51
CA LEU A 523 -11.03 -6.08 16.80
C LEU A 523 -10.36 -5.73 15.47
N VAL A 524 -9.21 -6.35 15.21
CA VAL A 524 -8.56 -6.37 13.90
C VAL A 524 -8.44 -7.81 13.45
N ALA A 525 -8.82 -8.07 12.20
CA ALA A 525 -8.69 -9.39 11.59
C ALA A 525 -7.98 -9.26 10.25
N VAL A 526 -6.93 -10.04 10.06
CA VAL A 526 -6.18 -10.09 8.81
C VAL A 526 -6.24 -11.48 8.24
N ARG A 527 -6.57 -11.58 6.96
CA ARG A 527 -6.45 -12.82 6.18
C ARG A 527 -5.64 -12.54 4.93
N MET A 528 -4.64 -13.38 4.68
CA MET A 528 -3.84 -13.35 3.46
C MET A 528 -3.72 -14.76 2.89
N SER A 529 -3.60 -14.87 1.58
CA SER A 529 -3.44 -16.15 0.87
C SER A 529 -2.43 -16.07 -0.24
N ASP A 530 -1.85 -17.21 -0.60
CA ASP A 530 -1.01 -17.32 -1.78
C ASP A 530 -1.92 -17.53 -3.00
N SER A 531 -1.81 -16.67 -4.00
CA SER A 531 -2.51 -16.84 -5.29
C SER A 531 -1.83 -17.92 -6.13
N ASP A 532 -1.71 -19.14 -5.59
CA ASP A 532 -0.96 -20.26 -6.14
C ASP A 532 -1.82 -21.32 -6.84
N GLY A 533 -3.15 -21.09 -6.90
CA GLY A 533 -4.10 -21.95 -7.59
C GLY A 533 -4.48 -23.23 -6.82
N ARG A 534 -4.12 -23.37 -5.54
CA ARG A 534 -4.53 -24.51 -4.70
C ARG A 534 -6.05 -24.67 -4.58
N VAL A 535 -6.79 -23.57 -4.65
CA VAL A 535 -8.25 -23.54 -4.64
C VAL A 535 -8.77 -22.66 -5.78
N PRO A 536 -10.00 -22.90 -6.27
CA PRO A 536 -10.66 -22.02 -7.23
C PRO A 536 -10.71 -20.56 -6.76
N GLU A 537 -10.67 -19.59 -7.69
CA GLU A 537 -10.59 -18.16 -7.34
C GLU A 537 -11.78 -17.67 -6.52
N ASP A 538 -12.99 -18.14 -6.83
CA ASP A 538 -14.23 -17.82 -6.08
C ASP A 538 -14.18 -18.34 -4.64
N VAL A 539 -13.52 -19.48 -4.41
CA VAL A 539 -13.25 -20.04 -3.08
C VAL A 539 -12.13 -19.25 -2.39
N LEU A 540 -11.08 -18.89 -3.13
CA LEU A 540 -9.94 -18.12 -2.62
C LEU A 540 -10.33 -16.74 -2.10
N GLU A 541 -11.35 -16.10 -2.70
CA GLU A 541 -11.84 -14.78 -2.27
C GLU A 541 -12.41 -14.77 -0.84
N PHE A 542 -12.87 -15.94 -0.36
CA PHE A 542 -13.43 -16.12 0.98
C PHE A 542 -14.49 -15.05 1.32
N SER A 543 -15.57 -15.01 0.55
CA SER A 543 -16.62 -13.99 0.64
C SER A 543 -17.25 -13.88 2.04
N GLU A 544 -17.41 -15.02 2.74
CA GLU A 544 -17.99 -15.09 4.09
C GLU A 544 -17.07 -14.59 5.21
N PHE A 545 -15.79 -14.31 4.93
CA PHE A 545 -14.78 -14.01 5.96
C PHE A 545 -15.21 -12.91 6.95
N THR A 546 -15.69 -11.77 6.44
CA THR A 546 -16.14 -10.65 7.29
C THR A 546 -17.31 -11.06 8.20
N GLY A 547 -18.27 -11.83 7.67
CA GLY A 547 -19.40 -12.34 8.44
C GLY A 547 -18.97 -13.29 9.55
N LYS A 548 -18.04 -14.21 9.25
CA LYS A 548 -17.47 -15.14 10.23
C LYS A 548 -16.66 -14.42 11.33
N VAL A 549 -15.87 -13.41 10.97
CA VAL A 549 -15.15 -12.57 11.95
C VAL A 549 -16.13 -11.83 12.88
N LEU A 550 -17.20 -11.25 12.34
CA LEU A 550 -18.24 -10.63 13.16
C LEU A 550 -18.95 -11.65 14.06
N GLY A 551 -19.11 -12.90 13.61
CA GLY A 551 -19.63 -14.02 14.40
C GLY A 551 -18.80 -14.37 15.65
N LEU A 552 -17.53 -13.98 15.71
CA LEU A 552 -16.69 -14.18 16.89
C LEU A 552 -17.13 -13.36 18.10
N VAL A 553 -17.72 -12.18 17.86
CA VAL A 553 -18.04 -11.16 18.87
C VAL A 553 -19.54 -10.90 19.00
N ARG A 554 -20.34 -11.44 18.07
CA ARG A 554 -21.81 -11.37 18.13
C ARG A 554 -22.38 -12.58 18.88
N PRO A 555 -23.47 -12.39 19.64
CA PRO A 555 -24.21 -13.53 20.15
C PRO A 555 -24.68 -14.40 18.98
N ALA A 556 -24.66 -15.72 19.16
CA ALA A 556 -25.24 -16.63 18.17
C ALA A 556 -26.68 -16.19 17.87
N PRO A 557 -27.12 -16.19 16.60
CA PRO A 557 -28.51 -15.88 16.28
C PRO A 557 -29.39 -16.81 17.11
N ALA A 558 -30.42 -16.23 17.75
CA ALA A 558 -31.39 -17.03 18.49
C ALA A 558 -31.90 -18.13 17.55
N ALA A 559 -31.87 -19.39 18.02
CA ALA A 559 -32.39 -20.50 17.26
C ALA A 559 -33.79 -20.12 16.73
N PRO A 560 -34.09 -20.35 15.44
CA PRO A 560 -35.38 -19.98 14.91
C PRO A 560 -36.44 -20.62 15.79
N THR A 561 -37.22 -19.80 16.47
CA THR A 561 -38.40 -20.26 17.20
C THR A 561 -39.26 -20.95 16.17
N ALA A 562 -39.38 -22.28 16.27
CA ALA A 562 -40.29 -23.05 15.44
C ALA A 562 -41.67 -22.38 15.55
N ARG A 563 -42.12 -21.79 14.44
CA ARG A 563 -43.48 -21.28 14.27
C ARG A 563 -44.21 -22.22 13.34
#